data_AF-A0AAD2FZA5-F1
#
_entry.id   AF-A0AAD2FZA5-F1
#
_cell.length_a   1.000
_cell.length_b   1.000
_cell.length_c   1.000
_cell.angle_alpha   90.00
_cell.angle_beta   90.00
_cell.angle_gamma   90.00
#
_symmetry.space_group_name_H-M   'P 1'
#
loop_
_entity.id
_entity.type
_entity.pdbx_description
1 polymer ?
#
loop_
_entity_poly.entity_id
_entity_poly.type
_entity_poly.pdbx_seq_one_letter_code
_entity_poly.pdbx_strand_id
1 'polypeptide(L)'
;MVSAPLRVYQSLRVGTKPLMNSLIVITADCGLTLIFPSPWATSNLRSPTSSHASCLFKTLDPYANIFSWFTKDMPSTPSWRRLNKLNKRIEQLGHQMTPSLVRKYNCLHRQMYTVMRQAEEKCRDLAPGKVPWSPKMQGFWDRMSLWKLLLKGKKGCRVSLRKVRRLMKKTELPQAWRKSEVDLDDCLKQERSMYKQAKRTYAAQWRKNFLTVQTKDAKKHQWKSRKARDRFFRLRQMKQREEARRRRRAQSKGSTGGLQAIQIEEHLPDGTTSLWTITDRRLVKDGCMQENTAHYDQTRALYTTPPMAKPLYSEFTGDSAESNSLALLEGRYT
;
A
#
# COMPACT_ATOMS: atom_id res chain seq x y z
N MET A 1 28.45 32.37 -15.92
CA MET A 1 27.07 32.56 -15.42
C MET A 1 26.60 31.25 -14.82
N VAL A 2 26.56 31.18 -13.50
CA VAL A 2 26.31 29.95 -12.73
C VAL A 2 24.81 29.86 -12.49
N SER A 3 24.14 28.91 -13.12
CA SER A 3 22.72 28.60 -12.83
C SER A 3 22.68 27.70 -11.60
N ALA A 4 22.19 28.22 -10.48
CA ALA A 4 22.02 27.48 -9.24
C ALA A 4 20.88 26.44 -9.34
N PRO A 5 20.94 25.32 -8.60
CA PRO A 5 19.92 24.28 -8.64
C PRO A 5 18.63 24.71 -7.93
N LEU A 6 17.51 24.61 -8.65
CA LEU A 6 16.15 24.77 -8.13
C LEU A 6 15.92 23.84 -6.92
N ARG A 7 15.62 24.41 -5.75
CA ARG A 7 15.12 23.65 -4.59
C ARG A 7 13.63 23.90 -4.39
N VAL A 8 12.86 22.82 -4.37
CA VAL A 8 11.43 22.87 -4.04
C VAL A 8 11.26 22.77 -2.52
N TYR A 9 10.79 23.84 -1.88
CA TYR A 9 10.35 23.81 -0.48
C TYR A 9 8.84 24.05 -0.32
N GLN A 10 8.25 23.27 0.58
CA GLN A 10 6.91 23.36 1.18
C GLN A 10 5.67 23.45 0.27
N SER A 11 4.82 22.41 0.36
CA SER A 11 3.47 22.43 -0.20
C SER A 11 2.50 23.23 0.67
N LEU A 12 1.96 24.33 0.15
CA LEU A 12 0.78 24.99 0.71
C LEU A 12 -0.49 24.36 0.08
N ARG A 13 -1.49 23.99 0.90
CA ARG A 13 -2.76 23.42 0.41
C ARG A 13 -3.95 23.99 1.18
N VAL A 14 -4.76 24.78 0.48
CA VAL A 14 -6.09 25.23 0.91
C VAL A 14 -7.11 24.17 0.50
N GLY A 15 -8.02 23.80 1.41
CA GLY A 15 -8.88 22.65 1.26
C GLY A 15 -10.26 22.96 0.69
N THR A 16 -10.60 22.36 -0.45
CA THR A 16 -11.99 22.08 -0.87
C THR A 16 -12.06 20.76 -1.66
N LYS A 17 -13.17 20.02 -1.53
CA LYS A 17 -13.40 18.66 -2.07
C LYS A 17 -14.13 18.69 -3.43
N PRO A 18 -14.02 17.64 -4.27
CA PRO A 18 -14.40 17.66 -5.68
C PRO A 18 -15.81 17.11 -5.96
N LEU A 19 -16.38 17.49 -7.11
CA LEU A 19 -17.51 16.82 -7.77
C LEU A 19 -17.03 16.03 -9.00
N MET A 20 -17.77 14.98 -9.32
CA MET A 20 -17.42 13.84 -10.15
C MET A 20 -17.50 14.04 -11.68
N ASN A 21 -16.98 13.02 -12.38
CA ASN A 21 -17.31 12.50 -13.72
C ASN A 21 -16.35 12.85 -14.87
N SER A 22 -15.66 11.83 -15.38
CA SER A 22 -15.53 11.58 -16.82
C SER A 22 -14.95 10.19 -17.10
N LEU A 23 -15.69 9.42 -17.90
CA LEU A 23 -15.16 8.31 -18.71
C LEU A 23 -14.15 8.88 -19.72
N ILE A 24 -13.09 8.15 -20.01
CA ILE A 24 -12.27 8.39 -21.20
C ILE A 24 -12.34 7.14 -22.10
N VAL A 25 -13.04 7.32 -23.21
CA VAL A 25 -12.98 6.48 -24.41
C VAL A 25 -11.77 6.94 -25.22
N ILE A 26 -10.92 6.02 -25.67
CA ILE A 26 -9.81 6.33 -26.58
C ILE A 26 -10.24 5.92 -27.99
N THR A 27 -10.50 6.90 -28.84
CA THR A 27 -10.57 6.74 -30.30
C THR A 27 -9.16 6.87 -30.87
N ALA A 28 -8.85 5.99 -31.84
CA ALA A 28 -7.65 6.09 -32.65
C ALA A 28 -7.82 7.21 -33.67
N ASP A 29 -6.82 8.08 -33.79
CA ASP A 29 -6.21 8.48 -35.06
C ASP A 29 -5.16 9.56 -34.81
N CYS A 30 -4.21 9.61 -35.74
CA CYS A 30 -3.17 10.62 -35.93
C CYS A 30 -1.83 10.37 -35.19
N GLY A 31 -0.80 10.24 -36.01
CA GLY A 31 0.54 9.75 -35.68
C GLY A 31 1.28 10.57 -34.64
N LEU A 32 1.89 9.83 -33.71
CA LEU A 32 3.02 10.27 -32.90
C LEU A 32 3.98 9.08 -32.79
N THR A 33 5.20 9.26 -33.28
CA THR A 33 6.33 8.37 -33.03
C THR A 33 6.59 8.32 -31.53
N LEU A 34 6.21 7.19 -30.91
CA LEU A 34 6.58 6.87 -29.55
C LEU A 34 8.04 6.40 -29.52
N ILE A 35 8.93 7.24 -29.01
CA ILE A 35 10.24 6.80 -28.51
C ILE A 35 9.98 6.04 -27.22
N PHE A 36 10.05 4.70 -27.29
CA PHE A 36 10.06 3.85 -26.11
C PHE A 36 11.44 3.90 -25.45
N PRO A 37 11.54 3.98 -24.10
CA PRO A 37 12.79 3.69 -23.42
C PRO A 37 13.10 2.20 -23.60
N SER A 38 14.20 1.92 -24.29
CA SER A 38 14.76 0.57 -24.43
C SER A 38 15.08 0.00 -23.04
N PRO A 39 14.54 -1.17 -22.68
CA PRO A 39 15.14 -2.00 -21.67
C PRO A 39 16.18 -2.86 -22.39
N TRP A 40 17.46 -2.49 -22.30
CA TRP A 40 18.58 -3.34 -21.92
C TRP A 40 19.89 -2.68 -22.35
N ALA A 41 20.64 -2.18 -21.37
CA ALA A 41 22.10 -2.18 -21.42
C ALA A 41 22.55 -3.13 -20.29
N THR A 42 22.58 -4.43 -20.60
CA THR A 42 23.31 -5.42 -19.83
C THR A 42 24.18 -6.19 -20.81
N SER A 43 25.43 -5.78 -20.92
CA SER A 43 26.50 -6.68 -21.33
C SER A 43 27.43 -6.85 -20.14
N ASN A 44 27.58 -8.12 -19.74
CA ASN A 44 28.62 -8.67 -18.87
C ASN A 44 28.64 -8.25 -17.41
N LEU A 45 27.76 -8.85 -16.60
CA LEU A 45 28.08 -9.16 -15.20
C LEU A 45 27.56 -10.55 -14.83
N ARG A 46 28.47 -11.35 -14.30
CA ARG A 46 28.23 -12.64 -13.64
C ARG A 46 27.02 -12.57 -12.72
N SER A 47 26.22 -13.63 -12.78
CA SER A 47 25.13 -13.93 -11.87
C SER A 47 25.53 -13.81 -10.38
N PRO A 48 24.88 -12.98 -9.57
CA PRO A 48 24.91 -13.13 -8.13
C PRO A 48 23.82 -14.12 -7.72
N THR A 49 24.27 -15.26 -7.20
CA THR A 49 23.47 -16.15 -6.38
C THR A 49 22.92 -15.41 -5.15
N SER A 50 21.70 -15.78 -4.77
CA SER A 50 21.06 -15.51 -3.48
C SER A 50 20.38 -14.14 -3.27
N SER A 51 19.05 -14.23 -3.11
CA SER A 51 18.32 -13.64 -1.97
C SER A 51 18.73 -12.22 -1.53
N HIS A 52 18.33 -11.16 -2.25
CA HIS A 52 17.97 -9.88 -1.58
C HIS A 52 17.26 -8.79 -2.41
N ALA A 53 16.92 -8.98 -3.69
CA ALA A 53 16.32 -7.92 -4.50
C ALA A 53 14.76 -7.89 -4.48
N SER A 54 14.12 -7.83 -3.31
CA SER A 54 12.64 -7.70 -3.21
C SER A 54 12.13 -6.60 -2.28
N CYS A 55 12.96 -5.60 -2.02
CA CYS A 55 12.58 -4.37 -1.34
C CYS A 55 12.84 -3.21 -2.29
N LEU A 56 11.79 -2.62 -2.87
CA LEU A 56 11.70 -1.16 -3.11
C LEU A 56 10.40 -0.66 -3.81
N PHE A 57 9.38 -1.50 -4.05
CA PHE A 57 8.05 -1.02 -4.46
C PHE A 57 6.95 -1.59 -3.56
N LYS A 58 6.77 -1.01 -2.37
CA LYS A 58 5.65 -1.32 -1.46
C LYS A 58 5.09 -0.06 -0.82
N THR A 59 4.49 0.81 -1.64
CA THR A 59 3.70 1.92 -1.13
C THR A 59 2.40 2.06 -1.91
N LEU A 60 1.30 2.06 -1.14
CA LEU A 60 -0.07 2.46 -1.53
C LEU A 60 -0.89 1.42 -2.31
N ASP A 61 -1.32 0.33 -1.66
CA ASP A 61 -2.65 -0.22 -1.97
C ASP A 61 -3.14 -1.25 -0.94
N PRO A 62 -4.42 -1.20 -0.51
CA PRO A 62 -5.06 -2.34 0.18
C PRO A 62 -5.15 -3.59 -0.72
N TYR A 63 -5.04 -3.42 -2.04
CA TYR A 63 -4.92 -4.50 -3.03
C TYR A 63 -3.53 -5.16 -3.08
N ALA A 64 -2.48 -4.56 -2.49
CA ALA A 64 -1.12 -5.12 -2.53
C ALA A 64 -1.01 -6.47 -1.81
N ASN A 65 -1.91 -6.78 -0.88
CA ASN A 65 -1.96 -8.10 -0.22
C ASN A 65 -2.67 -9.17 -1.08
N ILE A 66 -3.61 -8.77 -1.94
CA ILE A 66 -4.23 -9.66 -2.94
C ILE A 66 -3.20 -9.91 -4.05
N PHE A 67 -2.49 -8.87 -4.48
CA PHE A 67 -1.39 -8.94 -5.43
C PHE A 67 -0.24 -9.83 -4.92
N SER A 68 0.13 -9.74 -3.64
CA SER A 68 1.16 -10.61 -3.04
C SER A 68 0.77 -12.10 -2.95
N TRP A 69 -0.52 -12.42 -2.81
CA TRP A 69 -1.01 -13.80 -2.94
C TRP A 69 -0.95 -14.23 -4.41
N PHE A 70 -1.33 -13.34 -5.33
CA PHE A 70 -1.20 -13.53 -6.77
C PHE A 70 0.24 -13.70 -7.26
N THR A 71 1.24 -13.03 -6.66
CA THR A 71 2.64 -13.09 -7.12
C THR A 71 3.37 -14.37 -6.72
N LYS A 72 2.93 -15.07 -5.67
CA LYS A 72 3.51 -16.37 -5.30
C LYS A 72 3.06 -17.50 -6.25
N ASP A 73 1.83 -17.43 -6.74
CA ASP A 73 1.25 -18.40 -7.67
C ASP A 73 1.24 -17.94 -9.13
N MET A 74 1.70 -16.70 -9.41
CA MET A 74 1.76 -16.09 -10.75
C MET A 74 2.30 -17.02 -11.83
N PRO A 75 3.44 -17.73 -11.62
CA PRO A 75 4.00 -18.60 -12.65
C PRO A 75 3.07 -19.74 -13.08
N SER A 76 2.11 -20.11 -12.24
CA SER A 76 1.19 -21.22 -12.50
C SER A 76 -0.08 -20.79 -13.26
N THR A 77 -0.43 -19.51 -13.29
CA THR A 77 -1.70 -19.06 -13.87
C THR A 77 -1.68 -19.10 -15.41
N PRO A 78 -2.75 -19.57 -16.08
CA PRO A 78 -2.81 -19.61 -17.55
C PRO A 78 -2.59 -18.25 -18.21
N SER A 79 -3.11 -17.17 -17.59
CA SER A 79 -2.95 -15.79 -18.08
C SER A 79 -1.50 -15.32 -18.04
N TRP A 80 -0.76 -15.64 -16.97
CA TRP A 80 0.66 -15.30 -16.87
C TRP A 80 1.52 -16.07 -17.86
N ARG A 81 1.24 -17.37 -18.07
CA ARG A 81 1.95 -18.17 -19.09
C ARG A 81 1.76 -17.59 -20.49
N ARG A 82 0.55 -17.14 -20.81
CA ARG A 82 0.23 -16.48 -22.08
C ARG A 82 0.93 -15.13 -22.21
N LEU A 83 0.95 -14.33 -21.14
CA LEU A 83 1.67 -13.04 -21.10
C LEU A 83 3.18 -13.24 -21.30
N ASN A 84 3.78 -14.21 -20.62
CA ASN A 84 5.20 -14.52 -20.78
C ASN A 84 5.55 -15.04 -22.17
N LYS A 85 4.66 -15.82 -22.81
CA LYS A 85 4.85 -16.25 -24.20
C LYS A 85 4.84 -15.06 -25.15
N LEU A 86 4.06 -14.01 -24.86
CA LEU A 86 4.09 -12.76 -25.62
C LEU A 86 5.38 -11.98 -25.35
N ASN A 87 5.79 -11.82 -24.09
CA ASN A 87 7.03 -11.14 -23.73
C ASN A 87 8.26 -11.77 -24.40
N LYS A 88 8.36 -13.10 -24.40
CA LYS A 88 9.44 -13.81 -25.11
C LYS A 88 9.45 -13.55 -26.62
N ARG A 89 8.27 -13.45 -27.25
CA ARG A 89 8.17 -13.10 -28.68
C ARG A 89 8.59 -11.67 -28.96
N ILE A 90 8.34 -10.77 -28.01
CA ILE A 90 8.74 -9.37 -28.11
C ILE A 90 10.27 -9.25 -27.99
N GLU A 91 10.88 -9.98 -27.05
CA GLU A 91 12.34 -10.08 -26.91
C GLU A 91 12.98 -10.64 -28.19
N GLN A 92 12.39 -11.68 -28.79
CA GLN A 92 12.86 -12.25 -30.07
C GLN A 92 12.77 -11.28 -31.26
N LEU A 93 11.88 -10.29 -31.20
CA LEU A 93 11.68 -9.28 -32.25
C LEU A 93 12.43 -7.97 -31.94
N GLY A 94 13.40 -7.98 -31.02
CA GLY A 94 14.17 -6.79 -30.67
C GLY A 94 13.31 -5.68 -30.05
N HIS A 95 12.31 -6.07 -29.25
CA HIS A 95 11.35 -5.17 -28.59
C HIS A 95 10.39 -4.42 -29.52
N GLN A 96 10.29 -4.81 -30.80
CA GLN A 96 9.33 -4.20 -31.73
C GLN A 96 7.89 -4.69 -31.48
N MET A 97 6.96 -3.75 -31.26
CA MET A 97 5.53 -4.02 -31.11
C MET A 97 4.83 -4.09 -32.46
N THR A 98 4.72 -5.30 -33.03
CA THR A 98 3.87 -5.46 -34.22
C THR A 98 2.38 -5.26 -33.88
N PRO A 99 1.54 -4.77 -34.82
CA PRO A 99 0.10 -4.57 -34.58
C PRO A 99 -0.64 -5.84 -34.14
N SER A 100 -0.14 -7.02 -34.52
CA SER A 100 -0.66 -8.32 -34.07
C SER A 100 -0.37 -8.59 -32.59
N LEU A 101 0.83 -8.22 -32.12
CA LEU A 101 1.24 -8.38 -30.73
C LEU A 101 0.48 -7.42 -29.81
N VAL A 102 0.32 -6.16 -30.23
CA VAL A 102 -0.49 -5.17 -29.51
C VAL A 102 -1.93 -5.67 -29.33
N ARG A 103 -2.56 -6.19 -30.40
CA ARG A 103 -3.90 -6.79 -30.32
C ARG A 103 -3.96 -7.95 -29.33
N LYS A 104 -2.99 -8.86 -29.36
CA LYS A 104 -2.91 -10.01 -28.43
C LYS A 104 -2.71 -9.56 -26.98
N TYR A 105 -1.88 -8.54 -26.76
CA TYR A 105 -1.63 -7.97 -25.44
C TYR A 105 -2.89 -7.33 -24.87
N ASN A 106 -3.56 -6.47 -25.64
CA ASN A 106 -4.80 -5.79 -25.25
C ASN A 106 -5.92 -6.80 -24.97
N CYS A 107 -6.04 -7.86 -25.78
CA CYS A 107 -6.99 -8.93 -25.55
C CYS A 107 -6.75 -9.63 -24.20
N LEU A 108 -5.50 -10.00 -23.93
CA LEU A 108 -5.12 -10.67 -22.67
C LEU A 108 -5.32 -9.75 -21.47
N HIS A 109 -4.96 -8.47 -21.60
CA HIS A 109 -5.19 -7.46 -20.57
C HIS A 109 -6.68 -7.32 -20.25
N ARG A 110 -7.53 -7.24 -21.28
CA ARG A 110 -8.99 -7.18 -21.11
C ARG A 110 -9.52 -8.42 -20.40
N GLN A 111 -9.06 -9.62 -20.78
CA GLN A 111 -9.43 -10.86 -20.12
C GLN A 111 -9.05 -10.86 -18.64
N MET A 112 -7.81 -10.47 -18.31
CA MET A 112 -7.35 -10.36 -16.92
C MET A 112 -8.20 -9.37 -16.13
N TYR A 113 -8.46 -8.21 -16.71
CA TYR A 113 -9.26 -7.16 -16.08
C TYR A 113 -10.71 -7.59 -15.83
N THR A 114 -11.35 -8.28 -16.78
CA THR A 114 -12.70 -8.84 -16.59
C THR A 114 -12.75 -9.85 -15.45
N VAL A 115 -11.77 -10.75 -15.38
CA VAL A 115 -11.66 -11.74 -14.28
C VAL A 115 -11.48 -11.03 -12.94
N MET A 116 -10.63 -10.01 -12.87
CA MET A 116 -10.44 -9.22 -11.65
C MET A 116 -11.72 -8.52 -11.21
N ARG A 117 -12.47 -7.91 -12.15
CA ARG A 117 -13.74 -7.24 -11.86
C ARG A 117 -14.80 -8.21 -11.36
N GLN A 118 -14.96 -9.36 -12.03
CA GLN A 118 -15.91 -10.40 -11.59
C GLN A 118 -15.53 -10.99 -10.22
N ALA A 119 -14.22 -11.11 -9.94
CA ALA A 119 -13.76 -11.52 -8.63
C ALA A 119 -14.06 -10.45 -7.58
N GLU A 120 -13.88 -9.17 -7.90
CA GLU A 120 -14.21 -8.05 -7.02
C GLU A 120 -15.72 -7.98 -6.71
N GLU A 121 -16.58 -8.12 -7.72
CA GLU A 121 -18.04 -8.20 -7.56
C GLU A 121 -18.49 -9.36 -6.66
N LYS A 122 -17.80 -10.50 -6.75
CA LYS A 122 -18.06 -11.69 -5.91
C LYS A 122 -17.36 -11.63 -4.55
N CYS A 123 -16.38 -10.75 -4.38
CA CYS A 123 -15.74 -10.56 -3.10
C CYS A 123 -16.72 -9.85 -2.17
N ARG A 124 -16.91 -10.40 -0.98
CA ARG A 124 -17.73 -9.77 0.04
C ARG A 124 -17.12 -8.42 0.40
N ASP A 125 -17.90 -7.34 0.27
CA ASP A 125 -17.60 -6.05 0.86
C ASP A 125 -17.46 -6.23 2.38
N LEU A 126 -16.22 -6.38 2.83
CA LEU A 126 -15.90 -6.25 4.23
C LEU A 126 -15.94 -4.76 4.51
N ALA A 127 -17.07 -4.29 5.04
CA ALA A 127 -17.13 -3.01 5.74
C ALA A 127 -16.63 -3.27 7.18
N PRO A 128 -15.32 -3.14 7.48
CA PRO A 128 -14.88 -3.15 8.87
C PRO A 128 -15.55 -1.95 9.52
N GLY A 129 -16.59 -2.21 10.32
CA GLY A 129 -17.30 -1.14 11.02
C GLY A 129 -16.28 -0.22 11.71
N LYS A 130 -16.59 1.07 11.83
CA LYS A 130 -15.69 2.11 12.40
C LYS A 130 -15.16 1.78 13.81
N VAL A 131 -15.64 0.71 14.44
CA VAL A 131 -15.30 0.27 15.79
C VAL A 131 -14.27 -0.86 15.73
N PRO A 132 -13.07 -0.66 16.30
CA PRO A 132 -12.07 -1.73 16.32
C PRO A 132 -12.52 -2.88 17.22
N TRP A 133 -12.38 -4.11 16.72
CA TRP A 133 -12.72 -5.31 17.49
C TRP A 133 -11.81 -5.49 18.71
N SER A 134 -12.39 -5.77 19.88
CA SER A 134 -11.67 -6.24 21.06
C SER A 134 -12.55 -7.21 21.85
N PRO A 135 -11.97 -8.11 22.68
CA PRO A 135 -12.77 -9.04 23.49
C PRO A 135 -13.78 -8.34 24.41
N LYS A 136 -13.41 -7.18 24.97
CA LYS A 136 -14.31 -6.35 25.78
C LYS A 136 -15.49 -5.81 24.95
N MET A 137 -15.23 -5.31 23.74
CA MET A 137 -16.30 -4.91 22.83
C MET A 137 -17.18 -6.10 22.43
N GLN A 138 -16.59 -7.27 22.19
CA GLN A 138 -17.34 -8.49 21.88
C GLN A 138 -18.28 -8.88 23.02
N GLY A 139 -17.90 -8.68 24.29
CA GLY A 139 -18.77 -8.90 25.44
C GLY A 139 -20.08 -8.11 25.36
N PHE A 140 -20.03 -6.82 24.99
CA PHE A 140 -21.24 -6.02 24.75
C PHE A 140 -22.10 -6.60 23.63
N TRP A 141 -21.49 -7.00 22.50
CA TRP A 141 -22.22 -7.61 21.39
C TRP A 141 -22.91 -8.92 21.80
N ASP A 142 -22.24 -9.74 22.61
CA ASP A 142 -22.78 -11.01 23.09
C ASP A 142 -23.96 -10.76 24.06
N ARG A 143 -23.85 -9.80 24.99
CA ARG A 143 -24.93 -9.39 25.90
C ARG A 143 -26.14 -8.82 25.16
N MET A 144 -25.91 -7.86 24.26
CA MET A 144 -26.98 -7.31 23.42
C MET A 144 -27.66 -8.38 22.56
N SER A 145 -26.90 -9.37 22.07
CA SER A 145 -27.45 -10.49 21.32
C SER A 145 -28.30 -11.42 22.19
N LEU A 146 -27.89 -11.66 23.44
CA LEU A 146 -28.66 -12.42 24.42
C LEU A 146 -30.00 -11.75 24.68
N TRP A 147 -30.01 -10.46 25.04
CA TRP A 147 -31.23 -9.72 25.32
C TRP A 147 -32.19 -9.69 24.12
N LYS A 148 -31.68 -9.46 22.91
CA LYS A 148 -32.50 -9.51 21.68
C LYS A 148 -33.12 -10.89 21.44
N LEU A 149 -32.39 -11.97 21.71
CA LEU A 149 -32.91 -13.33 21.54
C LEU A 149 -34.00 -13.66 22.57
N LEU A 150 -33.81 -13.24 23.83
CA LEU A 150 -34.81 -13.44 24.88
C LEU A 150 -36.08 -12.65 24.59
N LEU A 151 -35.95 -11.37 24.20
CA LEU A 151 -37.08 -10.53 23.81
C LEU A 151 -37.83 -11.14 22.61
N LYS A 152 -37.10 -11.64 21.61
CA LYS A 152 -37.70 -12.34 20.46
C LYS A 152 -38.48 -13.59 20.91
N GLY A 153 -37.94 -14.36 21.85
CA GLY A 153 -38.61 -15.53 22.41
C GLY A 153 -39.87 -15.17 23.20
N LYS A 154 -39.86 -14.08 23.97
CA LYS A 154 -41.03 -13.60 24.71
C LYS A 154 -42.15 -13.13 23.78
N LYS A 155 -41.81 -12.55 22.63
CA LYS A 155 -42.75 -12.16 21.55
C LYS A 155 -43.28 -13.34 20.71
N GLY A 156 -43.18 -14.58 21.21
CA GLY A 156 -43.69 -15.77 20.52
C GLY A 156 -42.87 -16.25 19.30
N CYS A 157 -41.74 -15.62 18.99
CA CYS A 157 -40.94 -16.05 17.84
C CYS A 157 -40.03 -17.24 18.21
N ARG A 158 -39.92 -18.21 17.30
CA ARG A 158 -39.01 -19.36 17.48
C ARG A 158 -37.54 -18.90 17.62
N VAL A 159 -36.92 -19.28 18.73
CA VAL A 159 -35.52 -19.00 19.06
C VAL A 159 -34.76 -20.27 19.42
N SER A 160 -33.49 -20.34 19.02
CA SER A 160 -32.64 -21.49 19.33
C SER A 160 -32.23 -21.48 20.80
N LEU A 161 -32.80 -22.39 21.59
CA LEU A 161 -32.46 -22.60 23.01
C LEU A 161 -30.96 -22.89 23.20
N ARG A 162 -30.35 -23.66 22.30
CA ARG A 162 -28.90 -23.94 22.32
C ARG A 162 -28.08 -22.66 22.23
N LYS A 163 -28.49 -21.73 21.36
CA LYS A 163 -27.81 -20.43 21.21
C LYS A 163 -27.97 -19.58 22.45
N VAL A 164 -29.16 -19.55 23.05
CA VAL A 164 -29.43 -18.80 24.28
C VAL A 164 -28.59 -19.34 25.44
N ARG A 165 -28.61 -20.65 25.71
CA ARG A 165 -27.77 -21.28 26.75
C ARG A 165 -26.29 -20.97 26.58
N ARG A 166 -25.79 -21.06 25.33
CA ARG A 166 -24.39 -20.72 25.01
C ARG A 166 -24.08 -19.25 25.30
N LEU A 167 -24.97 -18.33 24.95
CA LEU A 167 -24.79 -16.90 25.23
C LEU A 167 -24.85 -16.61 26.72
N MET A 168 -25.78 -17.20 27.47
CA MET A 168 -25.87 -17.06 28.92
C MET A 168 -24.58 -17.51 29.62
N LYS A 169 -24.01 -18.64 29.20
CA LYS A 169 -22.71 -19.12 29.71
C LYS A 169 -21.58 -18.15 29.35
N LYS A 170 -21.58 -17.61 28.12
CA LYS A 170 -20.53 -16.71 27.63
C LYS A 170 -20.58 -15.31 28.27
N THR A 171 -21.77 -14.82 28.61
CA THR A 171 -21.97 -13.51 29.23
C THR A 171 -22.05 -13.56 30.75
N GLU A 172 -22.00 -14.75 31.34
CA GLU A 172 -22.11 -15.00 32.80
C GLU A 172 -23.45 -14.50 33.38
N LEU A 173 -24.54 -14.64 32.62
CA LEU A 173 -25.89 -14.20 33.01
C LEU A 173 -26.85 -15.40 33.05
N PRO A 174 -26.76 -16.28 34.08
CA PRO A 174 -27.59 -17.48 34.18
C PRO A 174 -29.06 -17.17 34.45
N GLN A 175 -29.38 -16.03 35.06
CA GLN A 175 -30.76 -15.64 35.41
C GLN A 175 -31.44 -14.79 34.33
N ALA A 176 -30.80 -14.58 33.17
CA ALA A 176 -31.32 -13.74 32.09
C ALA A 176 -32.71 -14.19 31.58
N TRP A 177 -32.99 -15.51 31.61
CA TRP A 177 -34.25 -16.08 31.12
C TRP A 177 -35.47 -15.76 31.99
N ARG A 178 -35.26 -15.48 33.28
CA ARG A 178 -36.36 -15.22 34.24
C ARG A 178 -36.94 -13.81 34.15
N LYS A 179 -36.27 -12.90 33.44
CA LYS A 179 -36.68 -11.50 33.32
C LYS A 179 -37.99 -11.33 32.54
N SER A 180 -38.77 -10.33 32.94
CA SER A 180 -39.99 -9.93 32.22
C SER A 180 -39.64 -9.26 30.88
N GLU A 181 -40.62 -9.09 30.01
CA GLU A 181 -40.40 -8.42 28.72
C GLU A 181 -39.92 -6.97 28.90
N VAL A 182 -40.51 -6.24 29.85
CA VAL A 182 -40.15 -4.85 30.17
C VAL A 182 -38.70 -4.78 30.67
N ASP A 183 -38.34 -5.65 31.62
CA ASP A 183 -36.98 -5.70 32.16
C ASP A 183 -35.94 -6.01 31.07
N LEU A 184 -36.27 -6.87 30.12
CA LEU A 184 -35.39 -7.24 29.01
C LEU A 184 -35.13 -6.07 28.08
N ASP A 185 -36.15 -5.26 27.79
CA ASP A 185 -36.00 -4.06 26.95
C ASP A 185 -35.15 -3.00 27.66
N ASP A 186 -35.35 -2.81 28.96
CA ASP A 186 -34.54 -1.87 29.75
C ASP A 186 -33.09 -2.33 29.89
N CYS A 187 -32.85 -3.62 30.11
CA CYS A 187 -31.49 -4.19 30.04
C CYS A 187 -30.84 -3.95 28.68
N LEU A 188 -31.60 -4.09 27.59
CA LEU A 188 -31.11 -3.83 26.24
C LEU A 188 -30.79 -2.35 26.01
N LYS A 189 -31.59 -1.42 26.55
CA LYS A 189 -31.32 0.03 26.51
C LYS A 189 -30.07 0.37 27.31
N GLN A 190 -29.92 -0.16 28.52
CA GLN A 190 -28.74 0.05 29.36
C GLN A 190 -27.47 -0.44 28.67
N GLU A 191 -27.47 -1.67 28.14
CA GLU A 191 -26.32 -2.22 27.41
C GLU A 191 -25.98 -1.41 26.15
N ARG A 192 -26.99 -0.90 25.42
CA ARG A 192 -26.77 0.02 24.28
C ARG A 192 -26.12 1.32 24.72
N SER A 193 -26.52 1.87 25.86
CA SER A 193 -25.94 3.08 26.43
C SER A 193 -24.47 2.86 26.79
N MET A 194 -24.19 1.80 27.56
CA MET A 194 -22.82 1.41 27.94
C MET A 194 -21.94 1.15 26.71
N TYR A 195 -22.46 0.43 25.71
CA TYR A 195 -21.76 0.21 24.45
C TYR A 195 -21.43 1.52 23.72
N LYS A 196 -22.37 2.47 23.64
CA LYS A 196 -22.14 3.79 23.00
C LYS A 196 -21.04 4.57 23.73
N GLN A 197 -21.06 4.58 25.06
CA GLN A 197 -20.02 5.20 25.86
C GLN A 197 -18.66 4.53 25.61
N ALA A 198 -18.58 3.20 25.76
CA ALA A 198 -17.37 2.43 25.55
C ALA A 198 -16.80 2.55 24.14
N LYS A 199 -17.67 2.61 23.13
CA LYS A 199 -17.30 2.85 21.73
C LYS A 199 -16.58 4.18 21.55
N ARG A 200 -17.05 5.24 22.22
CA ARG A 200 -16.48 6.59 22.12
C ARG A 200 -15.16 6.71 22.89
N THR A 201 -15.11 6.19 24.11
CA THR A 201 -13.99 6.43 25.03
C THR A 201 -12.91 5.34 24.94
N TYR A 202 -13.29 4.07 25.04
CA TYR A 202 -12.35 2.99 25.35
C TYR A 202 -12.00 2.08 24.17
N ALA A 203 -12.80 2.06 23.10
CA ALA A 203 -12.65 1.07 22.03
C ALA A 203 -11.24 1.05 21.40
N ALA A 204 -10.67 2.22 21.12
CA ALA A 204 -9.31 2.33 20.57
C ALA A 204 -8.25 1.83 21.57
N GLN A 205 -8.39 2.16 22.85
CA GLN A 205 -7.47 1.74 23.91
C GLN A 205 -7.54 0.23 24.15
N TRP A 206 -8.75 -0.36 24.25
CA TRP A 206 -8.93 -1.80 24.41
C TRP A 206 -8.37 -2.59 23.23
N ARG A 207 -8.52 -2.07 22.00
CA ARG A 207 -7.88 -2.66 20.81
C ARG A 207 -6.36 -2.63 20.93
N LYS A 208 -5.79 -1.48 21.31
CA LYS A 208 -4.34 -1.31 21.49
C LYS A 208 -3.81 -2.30 22.53
N ASN A 209 -4.45 -2.37 23.69
CA ASN A 209 -4.05 -3.26 24.79
C ASN A 209 -4.16 -4.74 24.40
N PHE A 210 -5.21 -5.12 23.68
CA PHE A 210 -5.34 -6.49 23.18
C PHE A 210 -4.22 -6.84 22.18
N LEU A 211 -3.91 -5.94 21.25
CA LEU A 211 -2.83 -6.14 20.29
C LEU A 211 -1.45 -6.20 20.95
N THR A 212 -1.19 -5.40 21.97
CA THR A 212 0.10 -5.41 22.68
C THR A 212 0.32 -6.74 23.39
N VAL A 213 -0.70 -7.25 24.12
CA VAL A 213 -0.65 -8.57 24.77
C VAL A 213 -0.42 -9.67 23.72
N GLN A 214 -1.21 -9.67 22.64
CA GLN A 214 -1.09 -10.68 21.58
C GLN A 214 0.28 -10.67 20.90
N THR A 215 0.87 -9.49 20.72
CA THR A 215 2.18 -9.35 20.09
C THR A 215 3.30 -9.83 21.01
N LYS A 216 3.21 -9.54 22.32
CA LYS A 216 4.16 -10.05 23.32
C LYS A 216 4.14 -11.57 23.37
N ASP A 217 2.94 -12.14 23.42
CA ASP A 217 2.74 -13.59 23.48
C ASP A 217 3.22 -14.28 22.19
N ALA A 218 2.90 -13.69 21.03
CA ALA A 218 3.42 -14.17 19.75
C ALA A 218 4.95 -14.11 19.68
N LYS A 219 5.58 -13.05 20.21
CA LYS A 219 7.04 -12.91 20.25
C LYS A 219 7.68 -14.01 21.11
N LYS A 220 7.08 -14.35 22.26
CA LYS A 220 7.55 -15.43 23.15
C LYS A 220 7.53 -16.80 22.48
N HIS A 221 6.60 -17.02 21.56
CA HIS A 221 6.38 -18.32 20.93
C HIS A 221 6.78 -18.39 19.45
N GLN A 222 7.40 -17.33 18.91
CA GLN A 222 7.68 -17.21 17.46
C GLN A 222 8.58 -18.34 16.91
N TRP A 223 9.42 -18.93 17.74
CA TRP A 223 10.34 -20.00 17.34
C TRP A 223 9.80 -21.42 17.59
N LYS A 224 8.65 -21.56 18.26
CA LYS A 224 8.08 -22.88 18.60
C LYS A 224 7.51 -23.64 17.41
N SER A 225 7.02 -22.94 16.38
CA SER A 225 6.41 -23.54 15.20
C SER A 225 6.34 -22.54 14.06
N ARG A 226 6.32 -23.03 12.81
CA ARG A 226 6.04 -22.23 11.61
C ARG A 226 4.74 -21.42 11.76
N LYS A 227 3.67 -22.03 12.27
CA LYS A 227 2.37 -21.34 12.50
C LYS A 227 2.50 -20.18 13.50
N ALA A 228 3.30 -20.36 14.56
CA ALA A 228 3.53 -19.33 15.56
C ALA A 228 4.38 -18.17 15.00
N ARG A 229 5.36 -18.50 14.15
CA ARG A 229 6.18 -17.54 13.42
C ARG A 229 5.35 -16.69 12.45
N ASP A 230 4.50 -17.33 11.65
CA ASP A 230 3.60 -16.64 10.70
C ASP A 230 2.62 -15.71 11.43
N ARG A 231 2.10 -16.15 12.57
CA ARG A 231 1.25 -15.33 13.45
C ARG A 231 1.97 -14.08 13.95
N PHE A 232 3.22 -14.23 14.43
CA PHE A 232 4.04 -13.12 14.87
C PHE A 232 4.30 -12.11 13.74
N PHE A 233 4.72 -12.58 12.56
CA PHE A 233 4.95 -11.71 11.41
C PHE A 233 3.69 -10.96 10.98
N ARG A 234 2.53 -11.62 10.98
CA ARG A 234 1.23 -10.99 10.68
C ARG A 234 0.90 -9.85 11.64
N LEU A 235 1.08 -10.08 12.96
CA LEU A 235 0.85 -9.05 13.98
C LEU A 235 1.84 -7.89 13.86
N ARG A 236 3.12 -8.17 13.60
CA ARG A 236 4.15 -7.16 13.36
C ARG A 236 3.80 -6.27 12.16
N GLN A 237 3.38 -6.89 11.05
CA GLN A 237 2.98 -6.16 9.84
C GLN A 237 1.75 -5.28 10.09
N MET A 238 0.75 -5.78 10.85
CA MET A 238 -0.41 -4.96 11.23
C MET A 238 0.00 -3.74 12.07
N LYS A 239 0.92 -3.90 13.03
CA LYS A 239 1.44 -2.79 13.85
C LYS A 239 2.14 -1.73 12.98
N GLN A 240 3.01 -2.16 12.08
CA GLN A 240 3.70 -1.27 11.13
C GLN A 240 2.73 -0.48 10.25
N ARG A 241 1.65 -1.13 9.75
CA ARG A 241 0.61 -0.46 8.96
C ARG A 241 -0.09 0.63 9.76
N GLU A 242 -0.42 0.37 11.02
CA GLU A 242 -1.10 1.35 11.86
C GLU A 242 -0.19 2.53 12.23
N GLU A 243 1.09 2.28 12.51
CA GLU A 243 2.10 3.31 12.72
C GLU A 243 2.32 4.17 11.47
N ALA A 244 2.39 3.54 10.29
CA ALA A 244 2.46 4.26 9.02
C ALA A 244 1.23 5.15 8.80
N ARG A 245 0.02 4.66 9.10
CA ARG A 245 -1.21 5.47 9.04
C ARG A 245 -1.19 6.62 10.03
N ARG A 246 -0.72 6.42 11.26
CA ARG A 246 -0.58 7.48 12.25
C ARG A 246 0.40 8.55 11.80
N ARG A 247 1.59 8.16 11.31
CA ARG A 247 2.57 9.08 10.72
C ARG A 247 1.97 9.86 9.56
N ARG A 248 1.24 9.19 8.66
CA ARG A 248 0.55 9.86 7.54
C ARG A 248 -0.49 10.87 8.02
N ARG A 249 -1.30 10.55 9.05
CA ARG A 249 -2.27 11.49 9.62
C ARG A 249 -1.58 12.67 10.29
N ALA A 250 -0.53 12.43 11.09
CA ALA A 250 0.23 13.47 11.76
C ALA A 250 0.95 14.41 10.77
N GLN A 251 1.43 13.86 9.65
CA GLN A 251 2.05 14.63 8.57
C GLN A 251 1.02 15.23 7.59
N SER A 252 -0.28 15.12 7.85
CA SER A 252 -1.36 15.49 6.92
C SER A 252 -1.28 14.84 5.53
N LYS A 253 -0.45 13.80 5.35
CA LYS A 253 -0.31 12.97 4.14
C LYS A 253 -1.46 11.97 3.94
N GLY A 254 -2.63 12.29 4.51
CA GLY A 254 -3.86 11.51 4.41
C GLY A 254 -4.84 12.02 3.35
N SER A 255 -4.53 13.14 2.69
CA SER A 255 -5.35 13.68 1.61
C SER A 255 -5.03 12.96 0.30
N THR A 256 -6.03 12.26 -0.25
CA THR A 256 -6.01 11.75 -1.61
C THR A 256 -6.16 12.93 -2.55
N GLY A 257 -5.06 13.58 -2.89
CA GLY A 257 -5.01 14.67 -3.86
C GLY A 257 -3.62 14.75 -4.47
N GLY A 258 -3.55 14.77 -5.80
CA GLY A 258 -2.31 14.98 -6.54
C GLY A 258 -1.60 16.28 -6.14
N LEU A 259 -0.36 16.47 -6.60
CA LEU A 259 0.29 17.78 -6.55
C LEU A 259 -0.55 18.76 -7.40
N GLN A 260 -1.07 19.81 -6.75
CA GLN A 260 -1.89 20.84 -7.40
C GLN A 260 -1.06 22.09 -7.75
N ALA A 261 0.05 22.31 -7.05
CA ALA A 261 0.93 23.45 -7.28
C ALA A 261 2.38 23.11 -6.93
N ILE A 262 3.32 23.79 -7.58
CA ILE A 262 4.77 23.75 -7.32
C ILE A 262 5.25 25.19 -7.15
N GLN A 263 6.25 25.40 -6.29
CA GLN A 263 6.94 26.68 -6.16
C GLN A 263 8.27 26.58 -6.90
N ILE A 264 8.53 27.54 -7.78
CA ILE A 264 9.79 27.68 -8.52
C ILE A 264 10.54 28.89 -7.95
N GLU A 265 11.81 28.67 -7.63
CA GLU A 265 12.76 29.72 -7.23
C GLU A 265 13.34 30.37 -8.49
N GLU A 266 13.12 31.66 -8.67
CA GLU A 266 13.75 32.45 -9.74
C GLU A 266 14.78 33.39 -9.11
N HIS A 267 16.03 33.27 -9.54
CA HIS A 267 17.09 34.18 -9.13
C HIS A 267 17.03 35.43 -9.99
N LEU A 268 16.62 36.55 -9.37
CA LEU A 268 16.66 37.86 -10.00
C LEU A 268 18.12 38.32 -10.17
N PRO A 269 18.41 39.16 -11.17
CA PRO A 269 19.77 39.68 -11.42
C PRO A 269 20.37 40.43 -10.22
N ASP A 270 19.54 40.91 -9.29
CA ASP A 270 19.95 41.59 -8.06
C ASP A 270 20.37 40.63 -6.93
N GLY A 271 20.46 39.32 -7.21
CA GLY A 271 20.84 38.27 -6.24
C GLY A 271 19.73 37.87 -5.26
N THR A 272 18.54 38.46 -5.40
CA THR A 272 17.35 38.10 -4.59
C THR A 272 16.62 36.92 -5.23
N THR A 273 16.13 35.99 -4.42
CA THR A 273 15.35 34.83 -4.90
C THR A 273 13.86 35.12 -4.76
N SER A 274 13.15 35.12 -5.89
CA SER A 274 11.69 35.23 -5.97
C SER A 274 11.08 33.82 -5.96
N LEU A 275 9.98 33.62 -5.21
CA LEU A 275 9.22 32.38 -5.20
C LEU A 275 7.93 32.56 -5.98
N TRP A 276 7.80 31.87 -7.12
CA TRP A 276 6.57 31.87 -7.90
C TRP A 276 5.81 30.56 -7.73
N THR A 277 4.52 30.65 -7.40
CA THR A 277 3.65 29.48 -7.23
C THR A 277 2.90 29.19 -8.51
N ILE A 278 3.22 28.07 -9.14
CA ILE A 278 2.57 27.57 -10.35
C ILE A 278 1.46 26.60 -9.95
N THR A 279 0.24 26.87 -10.38
CA THR A 279 -0.95 26.05 -10.14
C THR A 279 -1.46 25.32 -11.40
N ASP A 280 -0.96 25.68 -12.59
CA ASP A 280 -1.38 25.06 -13.84
C ASP A 280 -0.84 23.63 -13.97
N ARG A 281 -1.70 22.68 -14.34
CA ARG A 281 -1.41 21.24 -14.35
C ARG A 281 -0.30 20.87 -15.33
N ARG A 282 -0.23 21.54 -16.49
CA ARG A 282 0.81 21.27 -17.51
C ARG A 282 2.18 21.67 -16.97
N LEU A 283 2.30 22.91 -16.50
CA LEU A 283 3.53 23.45 -15.93
C LEU A 283 3.97 22.71 -14.65
N VAL A 284 3.03 22.30 -13.80
CA VAL A 284 3.32 21.44 -12.63
C VAL A 284 3.91 20.09 -13.06
N LYS A 285 3.37 19.47 -14.11
CA LYS A 285 3.89 18.20 -14.62
C LYS A 285 5.29 18.37 -15.20
N ASP A 286 5.49 19.41 -16.00
CA ASP A 286 6.76 19.68 -16.66
C ASP A 286 7.84 20.06 -15.63
N GLY A 287 7.50 20.86 -14.62
CA GLY A 287 8.38 21.16 -13.49
C GLY A 287 8.77 19.91 -12.69
N CYS A 288 7.81 19.02 -12.39
CA CYS A 288 8.11 17.72 -11.77
C CYS A 288 8.99 16.82 -12.66
N MET A 289 8.79 16.86 -13.98
CA MET A 289 9.64 16.11 -14.91
C MET A 289 11.05 16.67 -14.91
N GLN A 290 11.21 18.00 -14.99
CA GLN A 290 12.50 18.67 -14.99
C GLN A 290 13.26 18.48 -13.67
N GLU A 291 12.58 18.54 -12.51
CA GLU A 291 13.18 18.25 -11.21
C GLU A 291 13.62 16.78 -11.12
N ASN A 292 12.78 15.82 -11.54
CA ASN A 292 13.16 14.42 -11.58
C ASN A 292 14.35 14.20 -12.51
N THR A 293 14.35 14.80 -13.70
CA THR A 293 15.48 14.77 -14.62
C THR A 293 16.71 15.34 -13.94
N ALA A 294 16.68 16.54 -13.36
CA ALA A 294 17.83 17.13 -12.66
C ALA A 294 18.32 16.28 -11.47
N HIS A 295 17.41 15.65 -10.73
CA HIS A 295 17.74 14.82 -9.57
C HIS A 295 18.37 13.47 -9.97
N TYR A 296 17.90 12.85 -11.06
CA TYR A 296 18.37 11.52 -11.50
C TYR A 296 19.44 11.57 -12.61
N ASP A 297 19.52 12.67 -13.36
CA ASP A 297 20.61 12.94 -14.32
C ASP A 297 21.87 13.48 -13.64
N GLN A 298 22.00 13.45 -12.31
CA GLN A 298 23.28 13.71 -11.63
C GLN A 298 24.42 12.78 -12.12
N THR A 299 24.07 11.66 -12.75
CA THR A 299 25.00 10.73 -13.40
C THR A 299 25.29 11.07 -14.87
N ARG A 300 24.48 11.93 -15.50
CA ARG A 300 24.57 12.35 -16.92
C ARG A 300 24.81 13.85 -17.10
N ALA A 301 24.76 14.64 -16.04
CA ALA A 301 24.95 16.07 -16.06
C ALA A 301 26.38 16.44 -16.49
N LEU A 302 26.55 17.62 -17.08
CA LEU A 302 27.85 18.20 -17.44
C LEU A 302 28.82 18.38 -16.25
N TYR A 303 28.35 18.19 -15.02
CA TYR A 303 29.15 18.26 -13.80
C TYR A 303 29.54 16.85 -13.35
N THR A 304 30.85 16.60 -13.37
CA THR A 304 31.48 15.35 -12.96
C THR A 304 31.09 14.99 -11.53
N THR A 305 30.35 13.88 -11.34
CA THR A 305 30.14 13.31 -10.01
C THR A 305 31.52 12.93 -9.46
N PRO A 306 31.95 13.40 -8.26
CA PRO A 306 33.33 13.21 -7.79
C PRO A 306 33.88 11.77 -7.87
N PRO A 307 33.11 10.70 -7.57
CA PRO A 307 33.61 9.33 -7.71
C PRO A 307 33.73 8.83 -9.15
N MET A 308 33.19 9.57 -10.13
CA MET A 308 33.23 9.29 -11.57
C MET A 308 34.27 10.16 -12.30
N ALA A 309 35.11 10.88 -11.57
CA ALA A 309 36.26 11.58 -12.13
C ALA A 309 37.44 10.62 -12.37
N LYS A 310 38.25 10.89 -13.38
CA LYS A 310 39.57 10.24 -13.51
C LYS A 310 40.51 10.77 -12.40
N PRO A 311 41.40 9.94 -11.83
CA PRO A 311 41.72 8.56 -12.23
C PRO A 311 40.79 7.48 -11.63
N LEU A 312 40.00 7.84 -10.60
CA LEU A 312 39.18 6.90 -9.84
C LEU A 312 38.16 6.13 -10.70
N TYR A 313 37.54 6.77 -11.68
CA TYR A 313 36.61 6.10 -12.60
C TYR A 313 37.32 4.98 -13.38
N SER A 314 38.48 5.25 -13.97
CA SER A 314 39.27 4.25 -14.72
C SER A 314 39.89 3.17 -13.84
N GLU A 315 40.10 3.45 -12.55
CA GLU A 315 40.60 2.45 -11.60
C GLU A 315 39.51 1.43 -11.23
N PHE A 316 38.25 1.87 -11.15
CA PHE A 316 37.10 1.02 -10.82
C PHE A 316 36.25 0.61 -12.02
N THR A 317 36.66 0.99 -13.24
CA THR A 317 36.05 0.53 -14.50
C THR A 317 37.13 0.14 -15.51
N GLY A 318 37.12 -1.12 -15.99
CA GLY A 318 38.15 -1.68 -16.88
C GLY A 318 38.71 -3.00 -16.36
N ASP A 319 39.83 -3.45 -16.93
CA ASP A 319 40.40 -4.78 -16.66
C ASP A 319 40.98 -4.93 -15.24
N SER A 320 41.39 -3.81 -14.62
CA SER A 320 41.90 -3.77 -13.23
C SER A 320 40.80 -3.57 -12.17
N ALA A 321 39.55 -3.40 -12.59
CA ALA A 321 38.44 -3.04 -11.68
C ALA A 321 38.18 -4.10 -10.60
N GLU A 322 38.31 -5.38 -10.93
CA GLU A 322 38.10 -6.47 -9.97
C GLU A 322 39.19 -6.48 -8.89
N SER A 323 40.46 -6.31 -9.29
CA SER A 323 41.59 -6.23 -8.37
C SER A 323 41.49 -5.02 -7.43
N ASN A 324 41.15 -3.86 -7.98
CA ASN A 324 41.02 -2.62 -7.21
C ASN A 324 39.82 -2.68 -6.25
N SER A 325 38.71 -3.31 -6.66
CA SER A 325 37.54 -3.53 -5.80
C SER A 325 37.86 -4.47 -4.63
N LEU A 326 38.63 -5.54 -4.88
CA LEU A 326 39.08 -6.46 -3.82
C LEU A 326 40.03 -5.76 -2.84
N ALA A 327 41.02 -5.02 -3.35
CA ALA A 327 41.92 -4.23 -2.50
C ALA A 327 41.18 -3.20 -1.64
N LEU A 328 40.13 -2.56 -2.17
CA LEU A 328 39.29 -1.64 -1.42
C LEU A 328 38.52 -2.35 -0.30
N LEU A 329 37.92 -3.51 -0.59
CA LEU A 329 37.19 -4.31 0.40
C LEU A 329 38.10 -4.85 1.51
N GLU A 330 39.36 -5.10 1.18
CA GLU A 330 40.40 -5.54 2.12
C GLU A 330 41.09 -4.38 2.86
N GLY A 331 40.77 -3.13 2.52
CA GLY A 331 41.37 -1.93 3.13
C GLY A 331 42.82 -1.66 2.72
N ARG A 332 43.26 -2.20 1.58
CA ARG A 332 44.63 -2.10 1.04
C ARG A 332 44.74 -1.15 -0.16
N TYR A 333 43.63 -0.53 -0.56
CA TYR A 333 43.59 0.44 -1.65
C TYR A 333 44.09 1.80 -1.18
N THR A 334 45.16 2.33 -1.78
CA THR A 334 45.80 3.61 -1.42
C THR A 334 45.78 4.59 -2.57
#